data_AF-A0A6A3EBC6-F1
#
_entry.id   AF-A0A6A3EBC6-F1
#
_cell.length_a   1.000
_cell.length_b   1.000
_cell.length_c   1.000
_cell.angle_alpha   90.00
_cell.angle_beta   90.00
_cell.angle_gamma   90.00
#
_symmetry.space_group_name_H-M   'P 1'
#
loop_
_entity.id
_entity.type
_entity.pdbx_description
1 polymer ?
#
loop_
_entity_poly.entity_id
_entity_poly.type
_entity_poly.pdbx_seq_one_letter_code
_entity_poly.pdbx_strand_id
1 'polypeptide(L)'
;MAQLPSCAPDCAMLRAPRPRATSIRPGLGLELFPVFFATEAYKKATITLPKASNGQLRAITVKPQQLPFVCAVESTVYKVQGETLNAMVVMDWRSKQRVVNQPQQTYLLVSRVTSRNAFFALNPFTEELAAWSKLAASALHEENRLSRLSNATLESFHVSQTTSGGAVSAVEIDA
;
A
#
# COMPACT_ATOMS: atom_id res chain seq x y z
N MET A 1 6.67 -34.79 -32.79
CA MET A 1 6.14 -35.12 -31.45
C MET A 1 6.94 -34.28 -30.46
N ALA A 2 6.35 -33.21 -29.90
CA ALA A 2 7.08 -32.29 -29.02
C ALA A 2 7.12 -32.86 -27.60
N GLN A 3 8.32 -33.08 -27.08
CA GLN A 3 8.53 -33.59 -25.73
C GLN A 3 8.32 -32.42 -24.75
N LEU A 4 7.32 -32.52 -23.88
CA LEU A 4 7.12 -31.53 -22.82
C LEU A 4 8.21 -31.74 -21.75
N PRO A 5 8.90 -30.69 -21.28
CA PRO A 5 9.85 -30.80 -20.19
C PRO A 5 9.18 -31.32 -18.91
N SER A 6 9.87 -32.21 -18.18
CA SER A 6 9.39 -32.79 -16.91
C SER A 6 9.45 -31.83 -15.72
N CYS A 7 10.11 -30.69 -15.87
CA CYS A 7 10.23 -29.66 -14.86
C CYS A 7 9.84 -28.29 -15.44
N ALA A 8 9.20 -27.45 -14.62
CA ALA A 8 8.94 -26.07 -14.99
C ALA A 8 10.28 -25.32 -15.17
N PRO A 9 10.41 -24.46 -16.20
CA PRO A 9 11.63 -23.68 -16.41
C PRO A 9 11.82 -22.68 -15.27
N ASP A 10 13.07 -22.35 -14.95
CA ASP A 10 13.40 -21.39 -13.87
C ASP A 10 12.81 -20.00 -14.12
N CYS A 11 12.67 -19.64 -15.40
CA CYS A 11 11.99 -18.44 -15.86
C CYS A 11 11.22 -18.66 -17.16
N ALA A 12 10.15 -17.89 -17.36
CA ALA A 12 9.52 -17.70 -18.66
C ALA A 12 9.45 -16.22 -19.00
N MET A 13 9.43 -15.91 -20.29
CA MET A 13 9.17 -14.56 -20.78
C MET A 13 7.72 -14.49 -21.25
N LEU A 14 6.89 -13.74 -20.53
CA LEU A 14 5.50 -13.52 -20.91
C LEU A 14 5.44 -12.31 -21.84
N ARG A 15 4.81 -12.48 -23.00
CA ARG A 15 4.55 -11.38 -23.94
C ARG A 15 3.13 -10.85 -23.72
N ALA A 16 3.01 -9.61 -23.26
CA ALA A 16 1.73 -8.92 -23.12
C ALA A 16 1.74 -7.60 -23.90
N PRO A 17 0.88 -7.42 -24.91
CA PRO A 17 0.80 -6.18 -25.66
C PRO A 17 0.32 -5.06 -24.73
N ARG A 18 1.19 -4.08 -24.46
CA ARG A 18 0.85 -2.90 -23.65
C ARG A 18 1.25 -1.63 -24.41
N PRO A 19 0.35 -1.06 -25.21
CA PRO A 19 0.68 0.07 -26.10
C PRO A 19 1.12 1.36 -25.40
N ARG A 20 1.06 1.43 -24.06
CA ARG A 20 1.47 2.60 -23.25
C ARG A 20 2.26 2.22 -21.99
N ALA A 21 2.93 1.08 -21.97
CA ALA A 21 3.72 0.67 -20.82
C ALA A 21 5.12 1.29 -20.82
N THR A 22 5.64 1.58 -19.64
CA THR A 22 7.07 1.84 -19.41
C THR A 22 7.79 0.50 -19.22
N SER A 23 9.03 0.40 -19.70
CA SER A 23 9.81 -0.83 -19.52
C SER A 23 10.09 -1.08 -18.03
N ILE A 24 9.99 -2.34 -17.61
CA ILE A 24 10.32 -2.76 -16.23
C ILE A 24 11.83 -2.62 -15.97
N ARG A 25 12.67 -2.81 -17.00
CA ARG A 25 14.13 -2.67 -16.91
C ARG A 25 14.70 -2.09 -18.21
N PRO A 26 15.73 -1.24 -18.13
CA PRO A 26 16.47 -0.78 -19.31
C PRO A 26 16.91 -1.99 -20.16
N GLY A 27 16.62 -1.96 -21.46
CA GLY A 27 16.98 -3.03 -22.41
C GLY A 27 15.97 -4.18 -22.56
N LEU A 28 14.92 -4.25 -21.74
CA LEU A 28 13.83 -5.21 -21.92
C LEU A 28 12.71 -4.60 -22.79
N GLY A 29 12.18 -5.37 -23.76
CA GLY A 29 11.06 -4.94 -24.59
C GLY A 29 9.82 -4.61 -23.76
N LEU A 30 9.06 -3.56 -24.14
CA LEU A 30 7.87 -3.07 -23.42
C LEU A 30 6.79 -4.15 -23.19
N GLU A 31 6.81 -5.17 -24.03
CA GLU A 31 5.86 -6.28 -24.02
C GLU A 31 6.36 -7.51 -23.27
N LEU A 32 7.62 -7.54 -22.83
CA LEU A 32 8.26 -8.73 -22.26
C LEU A 32 8.34 -8.64 -20.74
N PHE A 33 7.82 -9.67 -20.07
CA PHE A 33 7.78 -9.78 -18.61
C PHE A 33 8.54 -11.01 -18.17
N PRO A 34 9.63 -10.87 -17.40
CA PRO A 34 10.28 -12.02 -16.81
C PRO A 34 9.37 -12.57 -15.70
N VAL A 35 8.95 -13.81 -15.87
CA VAL A 35 8.21 -14.61 -14.93
C VAL A 35 9.19 -15.59 -14.31
N PHE A 36 9.51 -15.41 -13.04
CA PHE A 36 10.35 -16.35 -12.29
C PHE A 36 9.45 -17.39 -11.63
N PHE A 37 9.70 -18.68 -11.87
CA PHE A 37 8.96 -19.76 -11.19
C PHE A 37 9.58 -20.14 -9.85
N ALA A 38 10.81 -19.68 -9.61
CA ALA A 38 11.57 -19.86 -8.38
C ALA A 38 11.25 -18.83 -7.27
N THR A 39 10.21 -17.99 -7.42
CA THR A 39 9.74 -17.20 -6.28
C THR A 39 9.04 -18.13 -5.31
N GLU A 40 9.55 -18.24 -4.08
CA GLU A 40 8.90 -18.98 -3.00
C GLU A 40 7.40 -18.70 -2.98
N ALA A 41 6.58 -19.74 -2.80
CA ALA A 41 5.13 -19.58 -2.73
C ALA A 41 4.77 -18.47 -1.74
N TYR A 42 3.79 -17.65 -2.11
CA TYR A 42 3.26 -16.63 -1.20
C TYR A 42 2.91 -17.28 0.14
N LYS A 43 3.25 -16.58 1.23
CA LYS A 43 3.06 -16.95 2.64
C LYS A 43 1.90 -17.95 2.83
N LYS A 44 2.15 -19.09 3.51
CA LYS A 44 1.12 -20.10 3.83
C LYS A 44 -0.14 -19.40 4.34
N ALA A 45 -1.28 -19.67 3.70
CA ALA A 45 -2.56 -19.12 4.07
C ALA A 45 -3.46 -20.22 4.63
N THR A 46 -4.06 -19.98 5.79
CA THR A 46 -5.03 -20.89 6.40
C THR A 46 -6.43 -20.37 6.11
N ILE A 47 -7.23 -21.18 5.40
CA ILE A 47 -8.62 -20.87 5.07
C ILE A 47 -9.51 -21.63 6.04
N THR A 48 -10.27 -20.91 6.86
CA THR A 48 -11.28 -21.50 7.74
C THR A 48 -12.51 -21.90 6.94
N LEU A 49 -12.97 -23.14 7.10
CA LEU A 49 -14.15 -23.69 6.46
C LEU A 49 -15.35 -23.69 7.42
N PRO A 50 -16.59 -23.78 6.90
CA PRO A 50 -17.75 -24.04 7.72
C PRO A 50 -17.55 -25.28 8.61
N LYS A 51 -17.99 -25.15 9.88
CA LYS A 51 -17.94 -26.24 10.86
C LYS A 51 -18.57 -27.51 10.26
N ALA A 52 -17.97 -28.66 10.55
CA ALA A 52 -18.56 -29.93 10.18
C ALA A 52 -19.89 -30.13 10.93
N SER A 53 -20.71 -31.07 10.45
CA SER A 53 -22.01 -31.41 11.08
C SER A 53 -21.89 -31.83 12.55
N ASN A 54 -20.70 -32.28 12.97
CA ASN A 54 -20.35 -32.59 14.36
C ASN A 54 -19.83 -31.38 15.16
N GLY A 55 -19.92 -30.16 14.62
CA GLY A 55 -19.46 -28.93 15.27
C GLY A 55 -17.94 -28.66 15.20
N GLN A 56 -17.15 -29.60 14.66
CA GLN A 56 -15.69 -29.45 14.58
C GLN A 56 -15.30 -28.33 13.61
N LEU A 57 -14.34 -27.51 14.04
CA LEU A 57 -13.73 -26.50 13.17
C LEU A 57 -12.91 -27.18 12.10
N ARG A 58 -13.04 -26.71 10.86
CA ARG A 58 -12.27 -27.20 9.72
C ARG A 58 -11.46 -26.07 9.15
N ALA A 59 -10.22 -26.34 8.78
CA ALA A 59 -9.36 -25.40 8.09
C ALA A 59 -8.49 -26.13 7.07
N ILE A 60 -8.15 -25.46 5.97
CA ILE A 60 -7.20 -25.94 4.98
C ILE A 60 -6.05 -24.95 4.92
N THR A 61 -4.81 -25.46 5.03
CA THR A 61 -3.60 -24.68 4.81
C THR A 61 -3.18 -24.83 3.36
N VAL A 62 -3.20 -23.73 2.61
CA VAL A 62 -2.79 -23.70 1.20
C VAL A 62 -1.49 -22.91 1.03
N LYS A 63 -0.72 -23.30 0.02
CA LYS A 63 0.43 -22.54 -0.49
C LYS A 63 0.08 -22.06 -1.91
N PRO A 64 -0.50 -20.87 -2.06
CA PRO A 64 -0.84 -20.36 -3.39
C PRO A 64 0.45 -20.07 -4.17
N GLN A 65 0.60 -20.74 -5.31
CA GLN A 65 1.64 -20.45 -6.30
C GLN A 65 0.98 -19.66 -7.42
N GLN A 66 1.23 -18.35 -7.45
CA GLN A 66 0.68 -17.44 -8.43
C GLN A 66 1.77 -16.48 -8.87
N LEU A 67 1.69 -16.05 -10.13
CA LEU A 67 2.52 -14.98 -10.64
C LEU A 67 2.22 -13.68 -9.88
N PRO A 68 3.25 -12.91 -9.49
CA PRO A 68 3.11 -11.74 -8.64
C PRO A 68 2.57 -10.52 -9.39
N PHE A 69 1.64 -10.72 -10.33
CA PHE A 69 0.99 -9.64 -11.07
C PHE A 69 -0.52 -9.70 -10.91
N VAL A 70 -1.12 -8.50 -10.86
CA VAL A 70 -2.56 -8.29 -10.86
C VAL A 70 -2.89 -7.27 -11.94
N CYS A 71 -4.05 -7.40 -12.57
CA CYS A 71 -4.58 -6.33 -13.40
C CYS A 71 -4.91 -5.14 -12.48
N ALA A 72 -4.13 -4.06 -12.59
CA ALA A 72 -4.26 -2.86 -11.76
C ALA A 72 -4.89 -1.69 -12.52
N VAL A 73 -5.65 -1.97 -13.59
CA VAL A 73 -6.40 -0.94 -14.32
C VAL A 73 -7.45 -0.29 -13.42
N GLU A 74 -8.08 -1.09 -12.57
CA GLU A 74 -9.02 -0.65 -11.54
C GLU A 74 -8.70 -1.38 -10.24
N SER A 75 -8.82 -0.68 -9.12
CA SER A 75 -8.54 -1.25 -7.81
C SER A 75 -9.43 -0.63 -6.75
N THR A 76 -9.82 -1.45 -5.77
CA THR A 76 -10.54 -0.97 -4.60
C THR A 76 -9.60 -0.18 -3.70
N VAL A 77 -10.10 0.83 -2.98
CA VAL A 77 -9.32 1.66 -2.05
C VAL A 77 -8.41 0.87 -1.10
N TYR A 78 -8.86 -0.29 -0.62
CA TYR A 78 -8.09 -1.13 0.31
C TYR A 78 -6.87 -1.82 -0.32
N LYS A 79 -6.89 -2.02 -1.65
CA LYS A 79 -5.78 -2.64 -2.38
C LYS A 79 -4.69 -1.62 -2.76
N VAL A 80 -5.00 -0.33 -2.72
CA VAL A 80 -4.04 0.75 -2.97
C VAL A 80 -3.59 1.43 -1.67
N GLN A 81 -4.03 0.93 -0.52
CA GLN A 81 -3.62 1.46 0.78
C GLN A 81 -2.12 1.23 1.00
N GLY A 82 -1.41 2.31 1.33
CA GLY A 82 0.06 2.29 1.49
C GLY A 82 0.82 2.62 0.21
N GLU A 83 0.18 2.56 -0.96
CA GLU A 83 0.81 2.86 -2.24
C GLU A 83 0.89 4.37 -2.50
N THR A 84 1.94 4.79 -3.21
CA THR A 84 2.05 6.14 -3.79
C THR A 84 1.97 6.03 -5.31
N LEU A 85 0.92 6.60 -5.90
CA LEU A 85 0.61 6.53 -7.32
C LEU A 85 1.06 7.82 -8.03
N ASN A 86 1.54 7.68 -9.26
CA ASN A 86 1.89 8.83 -10.10
C ASN A 86 0.65 9.61 -10.58
N ALA A 87 -0.46 8.91 -10.81
CA ALA A 87 -1.75 9.49 -11.17
C ALA A 87 -2.87 8.52 -10.78
N MET A 88 -4.06 9.04 -10.52
CA MET A 88 -5.22 8.26 -10.15
C MET A 88 -6.52 8.89 -10.65
N VAL A 89 -7.46 8.03 -11.04
CA VAL A 89 -8.85 8.40 -11.33
C VAL A 89 -9.75 7.71 -10.31
N VAL A 90 -10.50 8.48 -9.55
CA VAL A 90 -11.56 7.98 -8.66
C VAL A 90 -12.85 7.87 -9.47
N MET A 91 -13.27 6.64 -9.71
CA MET A 91 -14.54 6.35 -10.38
C MET A 91 -15.71 6.67 -9.45
N ASP A 92 -15.71 6.02 -8.29
CA ASP A 92 -16.74 6.14 -7.26
C ASP A 92 -16.10 6.36 -5.88
N TRP A 93 -16.65 7.32 -5.13
CA TRP A 93 -16.20 7.60 -3.77
C TRP A 93 -16.75 6.61 -2.74
N ARG A 94 -17.90 6.00 -3.03
CA ARG A 94 -18.62 5.05 -2.17
C ARG A 94 -19.16 3.91 -3.01
N SER A 95 -19.10 2.70 -2.47
CA SER A 95 -19.81 1.56 -3.05
C SER A 95 -21.32 1.71 -2.87
N LYS A 96 -22.10 1.14 -3.78
CA LYS A 96 -23.55 0.94 -3.59
C LYS A 96 -23.84 0.03 -2.39
N GLN A 97 -22.90 -0.86 -2.05
CA GLN A 97 -23.00 -1.74 -0.89
C GLN A 97 -22.56 -0.99 0.38
N ARG A 98 -23.51 -0.54 1.19
CA ARG A 98 -23.22 0.33 2.35
C ARG A 98 -22.31 -0.31 3.40
N VAL A 99 -22.36 -1.63 3.57
CA VAL A 99 -21.60 -2.37 4.60
C VAL A 99 -20.08 -2.28 4.39
N VAL A 100 -19.63 -2.08 3.15
CA VAL A 100 -18.19 -1.98 2.85
C VAL A 100 -17.66 -0.54 2.88
N ASN A 101 -18.54 0.45 3.05
CA ASN A 101 -18.15 1.85 3.06
C ASN A 101 -17.64 2.24 4.45
N GLN A 102 -16.55 2.98 4.49
CA GLN A 102 -15.93 3.47 5.72
C GLN A 102 -15.58 4.96 5.53
N PRO A 103 -15.88 5.84 6.51
CA PRO A 103 -15.64 7.29 6.38
C PRO A 103 -14.21 7.66 5.94
N GLN A 104 -13.22 6.86 6.31
CA GLN A 104 -11.80 7.07 6.03
C GLN A 104 -11.44 6.88 4.54
N GLN A 105 -12.30 6.24 3.74
CA GLN A 105 -12.01 5.87 2.35
C GLN A 105 -11.65 7.08 1.48
N THR A 106 -12.35 8.20 1.68
CA THR A 106 -12.09 9.44 0.95
C THR A 106 -10.66 9.91 1.16
N TYR A 107 -10.21 9.96 2.42
CA TYR A 107 -8.85 10.36 2.74
C TYR A 107 -7.83 9.37 2.17
N LEU A 108 -8.12 8.06 2.28
CA LEU A 108 -7.25 7.03 1.70
C LEU A 108 -7.09 7.21 0.19
N LEU A 109 -8.14 7.58 -0.54
CA LEU A 109 -8.05 7.85 -1.99
C LEU A 109 -7.23 9.11 -2.27
N VAL A 110 -7.58 10.25 -1.65
CA VAL A 110 -6.93 11.54 -1.96
C VAL A 110 -5.44 11.51 -1.59
N SER A 111 -5.06 10.75 -0.56
CA SER A 111 -3.67 10.61 -0.12
C SER A 111 -2.80 9.69 -0.99
N ARG A 112 -3.34 9.05 -2.05
CA ARG A 112 -2.54 8.16 -2.92
C ARG A 112 -1.63 8.90 -3.88
N VAL A 113 -1.89 10.17 -4.17
CA VAL A 113 -1.12 10.97 -5.13
C VAL A 113 -0.52 12.18 -4.43
N THR A 114 0.64 12.62 -4.92
CA THR A 114 1.39 13.75 -4.32
C THR A 114 1.03 15.10 -4.93
N SER A 115 0.30 15.13 -6.04
CA SER A 115 -0.06 16.34 -6.77
C SER A 115 -1.54 16.38 -7.11
N ARG A 116 -2.16 17.55 -6.97
CA ARG A 116 -3.55 17.79 -7.37
C ARG A 116 -3.79 17.53 -8.86
N ASN A 117 -2.82 17.84 -9.71
CA ASN A 117 -2.94 17.65 -11.16
C ASN A 117 -2.89 16.18 -11.59
N ALA A 118 -2.48 15.30 -10.67
CA ALA A 118 -2.43 13.86 -10.85
C ALA A 118 -3.69 13.15 -10.31
N PHE A 119 -4.64 13.90 -9.75
CA PHE A 119 -5.88 13.38 -9.18
C PHE A 119 -7.08 13.79 -10.04
N PHE A 120 -7.84 12.81 -10.50
CA PHE A 120 -9.10 13.05 -11.19
C PHE A 120 -10.22 12.28 -10.51
N ALA A 121 -11.42 12.84 -10.48
CA ALA A 121 -12.61 12.15 -10.00
C ALA A 121 -13.71 12.28 -11.05
N LEU A 122 -14.32 11.16 -11.44
CA LEU A 122 -15.42 11.17 -12.39
C LEU A 122 -16.69 11.74 -11.77
N ASN A 123 -16.91 11.46 -10.49
CA ASN A 123 -17.96 12.05 -9.70
C ASN A 123 -17.40 13.16 -8.81
N PRO A 124 -18.04 14.34 -8.74
CA PRO A 124 -17.54 15.44 -7.93
C PRO A 124 -17.53 15.09 -6.44
N PHE A 125 -16.56 15.63 -5.73
CA PHE A 125 -16.52 15.56 -4.27
C PHE A 125 -17.50 16.58 -3.68
N THR A 126 -18.59 16.11 -3.08
CA THR A 126 -19.69 16.96 -2.57
C THR A 126 -19.54 17.28 -1.08
N GLU A 127 -20.24 18.32 -0.61
CA GLU A 127 -20.29 18.66 0.83
C GLU A 127 -20.89 17.53 1.67
N GLU A 128 -21.92 16.82 1.17
CA GLU A 128 -22.48 15.64 1.83
C GLU A 128 -21.40 14.57 2.03
N LEU A 129 -20.59 14.34 1.00
CA LEU A 129 -19.51 13.37 1.06
C LEU A 129 -18.41 13.83 2.03
N ALA A 130 -18.10 15.12 2.07
CA ALA A 130 -17.18 15.70 3.05
C ALA A 130 -17.66 15.50 4.49
N ALA A 131 -18.95 15.78 4.75
CA ALA A 131 -19.57 15.56 6.04
C ALA A 131 -19.56 14.09 6.44
N TRP A 132 -19.88 13.19 5.51
CA TRP A 132 -19.83 11.74 5.74
C TRP A 132 -18.40 11.22 6.00
N SER A 133 -17.40 11.79 5.33
CA SER A 133 -16.00 11.37 5.46
C SER A 133 -15.33 11.85 6.75
N LYS A 134 -16.01 12.69 7.53
CA LYS A 134 -15.46 13.26 8.76
C LYS A 134 -15.19 12.15 9.77
N LEU A 135 -13.97 12.14 10.31
CA LEU A 135 -13.57 11.23 11.36
C LEU A 135 -14.39 11.46 12.64
N ALA A 136 -14.53 10.40 13.45
CA ALA A 136 -15.15 10.48 14.76
C ALA A 136 -14.40 11.49 15.66
N ALA A 137 -15.13 12.20 16.52
CA ALA A 137 -14.55 13.21 17.40
C ALA A 137 -13.45 12.65 18.32
N SER A 138 -13.58 11.40 18.74
CA SER A 138 -12.56 10.69 19.53
C SER A 138 -11.24 10.55 18.78
N ALA A 139 -11.27 10.22 17.49
CA ALA A 139 -10.07 10.12 16.66
C ALA A 139 -9.39 11.48 16.48
N LEU A 140 -10.18 12.55 16.30
CA LEU A 140 -9.64 13.92 16.24
C LEU A 140 -9.02 14.37 17.57
N HIS A 141 -9.64 14.02 18.69
CA HIS A 141 -9.08 14.30 20.01
C HIS A 141 -7.77 13.54 20.23
N GLU A 142 -7.72 12.28 19.83
CA GLU A 142 -6.52 11.47 19.94
C GLU A 142 -5.38 12.02 19.08
N GLU A 143 -5.65 12.44 17.84
CA GLU A 143 -4.66 13.12 16.98
C GLU A 143 -4.08 14.36 17.67
N ASN A 144 -4.94 15.20 18.25
CA ASN A 144 -4.49 16.38 19.00
C ASN A 144 -3.62 16.00 20.21
N ARG A 145 -3.99 14.94 20.93
CA ARG A 145 -3.23 14.45 22.09
C ARG A 145 -1.85 13.94 21.66
N LEU A 146 -1.79 13.16 20.58
CA LEU A 146 -0.54 12.64 20.01
C LEU A 146 0.36 13.75 19.49
N SER A 147 -0.21 14.76 18.83
CA SER A 147 0.54 15.94 18.37
C SER A 147 1.19 16.69 19.53
N ARG A 148 0.45 16.93 20.63
CA ARG A 148 1.01 17.55 21.84
C ARG A 148 2.14 16.72 22.45
N LEU A 149 1.96 15.40 22.53
CA LEU A 149 2.99 14.50 23.07
C LEU A 149 4.25 14.51 22.19
N SER A 150 4.08 14.53 20.87
CA SER A 150 5.17 14.63 19.90
C SER A 150 5.96 15.93 20.09
N ASN A 151 5.26 17.07 20.21
CA ASN A 151 5.91 18.37 20.40
C ASN A 151 6.69 18.43 21.72
N ALA A 152 6.09 17.98 22.83
CA ALA A 152 6.79 17.92 24.13
C ALA A 152 8.03 17.02 24.08
N THR A 153 7.95 15.91 23.34
CA THR A 153 9.09 15.00 23.13
C THR A 153 10.20 15.69 22.34
N LEU A 154 9.88 16.35 21.23
CA LEU A 154 10.85 17.11 20.42
C LEU A 154 11.50 18.25 21.20
N GLU A 155 10.74 18.98 22.00
CA GLU A 155 11.25 20.03 22.88
C GLU A 155 12.27 19.48 23.90
N SER A 156 11.96 18.34 24.53
CA SER A 156 12.88 17.69 25.48
C SER A 156 14.22 17.29 24.85
N PHE A 157 14.21 16.86 23.58
CA PHE A 157 15.43 16.55 22.83
C PHE A 157 16.24 17.81 22.51
N HIS A 158 15.60 18.90 22.09
CA HIS A 158 16.29 20.16 21.84
C HIS A 158 16.90 20.76 23.12
N VAL A 159 16.22 20.67 24.26
CA VAL A 159 16.76 21.06 25.57
C VAL A 159 17.97 20.20 25.94
N SER A 160 17.88 18.89 25.71
CA SER A 160 18.99 17.97 26.01
C SER A 160 20.23 18.23 25.13
N GLN A 161 20.06 18.55 23.84
CA GLN A 161 21.16 18.89 22.93
C GLN A 161 21.82 20.24 23.26
N THR A 162 21.02 21.24 23.63
CA THR A 162 21.54 22.55 24.06
C THR A 162 22.26 22.47 25.40
N THR A 163 21.84 21.57 26.30
CA THR A 163 22.49 21.35 27.60
C THR A 163 23.79 20.52 27.47
N SER A 164 23.89 19.62 26.48
CA SER A 164 25.12 18.84 26.21
C SER A 164 26.15 19.57 25.33
N GLY A 165 25.77 20.60 24.58
CA GLY A 165 26.66 21.37 23.70
C GLY A 165 27.47 22.48 24.39
N GLY A 166 27.25 22.71 25.69
CA GLY A 166 27.91 23.77 26.47
C GLY A 166 29.29 23.39 27.04
N ALA A 167 29.82 22.20 26.76
CA ALA A 167 31.10 21.73 27.29
C ALA A 167 31.98 21.11 26.21
N VAL A 168 32.46 21.91 25.26
CA VAL A 168 33.71 21.61 24.54
C VAL A 168 34.62 22.81 24.73
N SER A 169 35.48 22.70 25.75
CA SER A 169 36.61 23.60 25.95
C SER A 169 37.48 23.59 24.71
N ALA A 170 37.81 24.77 24.21
CA ALA A 170 38.92 24.95 23.27
C ALA A 170 40.16 24.32 23.90
N VAL A 171 40.74 23.33 23.23
CA VAL A 171 42.13 22.94 23.43
C VAL A 171 42.89 23.57 22.28
N GLU A 172 43.54 24.68 22.60
CA GLU A 172 44.56 25.35 21.83
C GLU A 172 45.71 24.35 21.59
N ILE A 173 46.00 24.02 20.33
CA ILE A 173 47.21 23.30 19.95
C ILE A 173 48.16 24.38 19.41
N ASP A 174 49.09 24.78 20.28
CA ASP A 174 50.23 25.61 19.92
C ASP A 174 51.34 24.73 19.28
N ALA A 175 51.85 25.24 18.16
CA ALA A 175 53.10 24.93 17.42
C ALA A 175 53.48 23.47 17.11
#